data_AF-A0A0F9ER83-F1
#
_entry.id   AF-A0A0F9ER83-F1
#
_cell.length_a   1.000
_cell.length_b   1.000
_cell.length_c   1.000
_cell.angle_alpha   90.00
_cell.angle_beta   90.00
_cell.angle_gamma   90.00
#
_symmetry.space_group_name_H-M   'P 1'
#
loop_
_entity.id
_entity.type
_entity.pdbx_description
1 polymer ?
#
loop_
_entity_poly.entity_id
_entity_poly.type
_entity_poly.pdbx_seq_one_letter_code
_entity_poly.pdbx_strand_id
1 'polypeptide(L)'
;MSDKMNEKDITNQESATPIIDTDAYVPQKMADRVGQVAIAKANLGFLTTLALSILAGVFIALGIQLAMLVTHTATSNYGLNALVGGVVFTMALILIVITGAELFTGNCLIGMSFFARIITARDITRNLIIAFIGNFLGALSVVFWIYISAQWTINDFLLGAKIVIAANDKVNMSFGVA
;
A
#
# COMPACT_ATOMS: atom_id res chain seq x y z
N MET A 1 19.44 65.17 21.04
CA MET A 1 20.28 63.98 21.32
C MET A 1 19.42 63.01 22.11
N SER A 2 18.38 62.46 21.46
CA SER A 2 18.36 61.09 20.92
C SER A 2 18.62 60.04 21.99
N ASP A 3 17.56 59.60 22.66
CA ASP A 3 17.56 58.28 23.29
C ASP A 3 16.36 57.51 22.75
N LYS A 4 16.61 56.83 21.62
CA LYS A 4 15.69 55.87 21.02
C LYS A 4 15.76 54.64 21.92
N MET A 5 14.77 54.46 22.79
CA MET A 5 14.57 53.18 23.45
C MET A 5 14.45 52.10 22.38
N ASN A 6 15.35 51.13 22.53
CA ASN A 6 15.68 50.07 21.60
C ASN A 6 14.49 49.10 21.44
N GLU A 7 13.79 49.21 20.32
CA GLU A 7 12.70 48.35 19.85
C GLU A 7 13.16 46.92 19.47
N LYS A 8 14.25 46.42 20.06
CA LYS A 8 14.85 45.10 19.72
C LYS A 8 14.70 44.02 20.79
N ASP A 9 14.12 44.32 21.95
CA ASP A 9 14.02 43.33 23.05
C ASP A 9 12.64 42.64 23.19
N ILE A 10 11.68 42.92 22.30
CA ILE A 10 10.33 42.31 22.38
C ILE A 10 10.16 41.14 21.40
N THR A 11 11.10 40.89 20.48
CA THR A 11 10.95 39.86 19.43
C THR A 11 11.53 38.48 19.76
N ASN A 12 12.03 38.23 20.98
CA ASN A 12 12.61 36.94 21.37
C ASN A 12 11.78 36.19 22.42
N GLN A 13 10.50 35.96 22.12
CA GLN A 13 9.75 34.87 22.75
C GLN A 13 9.18 33.97 21.66
N GLU A 14 10.06 33.12 21.13
CA GLU A 14 9.68 31.96 20.35
C GLU A 14 8.93 31.01 21.31
N SER A 15 7.60 31.03 21.24
CA SER A 15 6.76 30.19 22.07
C SER A 15 7.06 28.72 21.76
N ALA A 16 7.57 28.00 22.75
CA ALA A 16 7.80 26.55 22.72
C ALA A 16 6.46 25.77 22.75
N THR A 17 5.53 26.11 21.86
CA THR A 17 4.41 25.24 21.52
C THR A 17 4.94 24.18 20.56
N PRO A 18 4.80 22.88 20.84
CA PRO A 18 5.12 21.87 19.85
C PRO A 18 4.22 22.14 18.65
N ILE A 19 4.82 22.57 17.54
CA ILE A 19 4.11 22.70 16.28
C ILE A 19 3.66 21.28 15.97
N ILE A 20 2.35 21.02 16.09
CA ILE A 20 1.75 19.87 15.44
C ILE A 20 1.93 20.16 13.95
N ASP A 21 3.07 19.74 13.39
CA ASP A 21 3.35 19.82 11.96
C ASP A 21 2.38 18.85 11.30
N THR A 22 1.20 19.37 10.96
CA THR A 22 0.22 18.62 10.19
C THR A 22 0.91 18.17 8.92
N ASP A 23 1.11 16.86 8.77
CA ASP A 23 1.74 16.19 7.61
C ASP A 23 0.89 16.32 6.31
N ALA A 24 -0.02 17.30 6.30
CA ALA A 24 -0.86 17.73 5.20
C ALA A 24 -0.11 18.76 4.35
N TYR A 25 0.88 18.29 3.60
CA TYR A 25 1.66 19.13 2.71
C TYR A 25 0.88 19.58 1.47
N VAL A 26 1.21 20.79 0.99
CA VAL A 26 0.77 21.28 -0.32
C VAL A 26 1.31 20.37 -1.43
N PRO A 27 0.62 20.25 -2.58
CA PRO A 27 1.00 19.32 -3.66
C PRO A 27 2.47 19.41 -4.10
N GLN A 28 3.05 20.61 -4.10
CA GLN A 28 4.47 20.82 -4.42
C GLN A 28 5.40 20.11 -3.42
N LYS A 29 5.19 20.32 -2.12
CA LYS A 29 5.96 19.67 -1.05
C LYS A 29 5.77 18.14 -1.05
N MET A 30 4.58 17.65 -1.40
CA MET A 30 4.33 16.20 -1.58
C MET A 30 5.14 15.63 -2.74
N ALA A 31 5.19 16.32 -3.88
CA ALA A 31 5.97 15.89 -5.04
C ALA A 31 7.47 15.77 -4.70
N ASP A 32 8.01 16.74 -3.95
CA ASP A 32 9.41 16.70 -3.50
C ASP A 32 9.67 15.49 -2.59
N ARG A 33 8.72 15.15 -1.70
CA ARG A 33 8.85 13.95 -0.85
C ARG A 33 8.73 12.65 -1.62
N VAL A 34 7.82 12.55 -2.58
CA VAL A 34 7.75 11.39 -3.49
C VAL A 34 9.08 11.25 -4.26
N GLY A 35 9.71 12.35 -4.65
CA GLY A 35 11.06 12.37 -5.23
C GLY A 35 12.11 11.77 -4.31
N GLN A 36 12.13 12.16 -3.04
CA GLN A 36 13.09 11.62 -2.06
C GLN A 36 12.86 10.13 -1.76
N VAL A 37 11.59 9.70 -1.62
CA VAL A 37 11.23 8.29 -1.45
C VAL A 37 11.64 7.47 -2.67
N ALA A 38 11.47 8.02 -3.87
CA ALA A 38 11.89 7.39 -5.11
C ALA A 38 13.41 7.15 -5.18
N ILE A 39 14.22 8.13 -4.78
CA ILE A 39 15.68 7.98 -4.71
C ILE A 39 16.06 6.89 -3.69
N ALA A 40 15.44 6.90 -2.51
CA ALA A 40 15.71 5.89 -1.49
C ALA A 40 15.39 4.47 -2.01
N LYS A 41 14.22 4.29 -2.65
CA LYS A 41 13.80 3.00 -3.22
C LYS A 41 14.66 2.55 -4.40
N ALA A 42 15.11 3.48 -5.26
CA ALA A 42 16.01 3.16 -6.37
C ALA A 42 17.37 2.64 -5.90
N ASN A 43 17.83 3.08 -4.72
CA ASN A 43 19.10 2.66 -4.12
C ASN A 43 19.00 1.40 -3.25
N LEU A 44 17.79 0.84 -3.06
CA LEU A 44 17.65 -0.39 -2.29
C LEU A 44 18.36 -1.57 -2.96
N GLY A 45 18.94 -2.43 -2.14
CA GLY A 45 19.54 -3.68 -2.58
C GLY A 45 18.50 -4.62 -3.19
N PHE A 46 18.91 -5.47 -4.14
CA PHE A 46 18.01 -6.43 -4.77
C PHE A 46 17.31 -7.33 -3.74
N LEU A 47 18.08 -7.90 -2.80
CA LEU A 47 17.55 -8.83 -1.79
C LEU A 47 16.60 -8.13 -0.82
N THR A 48 16.89 -6.88 -0.44
CA THR A 48 16.02 -6.11 0.45
C THR A 48 14.70 -5.79 -0.23
N THR A 49 14.73 -5.31 -1.49
CA THR A 49 13.53 -5.03 -2.25
C THR A 49 12.70 -6.30 -2.44
N LEU A 50 13.34 -7.42 -2.78
CA LEU A 50 12.65 -8.70 -2.95
C LEU A 50 11.96 -9.16 -1.65
N ALA A 51 12.65 -9.12 -0.51
CA ALA A 51 12.09 -9.54 0.77
C ALA A 51 10.90 -8.67 1.19
N LEU A 52 11.04 -7.34 1.08
CA LEU A 52 9.94 -6.41 1.36
C LEU A 52 8.77 -6.62 0.40
N SER A 53 9.04 -6.97 -0.86
CA SER A 53 8.00 -7.23 -1.85
C SER A 53 7.25 -8.54 -1.58
N ILE A 54 7.96 -9.59 -1.16
CA ILE A 54 7.32 -10.84 -0.72
C ILE A 54 6.39 -10.56 0.47
N LEU A 55 6.87 -9.80 1.45
CA LEU A 55 6.08 -9.44 2.62
C LEU A 55 4.81 -8.64 2.25
N ALA A 56 4.92 -7.68 1.32
CA ALA A 56 3.76 -6.96 0.80
C ALA A 56 2.74 -7.91 0.14
N GLY A 57 3.20 -8.88 -0.66
CA GLY A 57 2.34 -9.90 -1.27
C GLY A 57 1.60 -10.75 -0.26
N VAL A 58 2.29 -11.15 0.82
CA VAL A 58 1.69 -11.89 1.94
C VAL A 58 0.58 -11.09 2.60
N PHE A 59 0.81 -9.81 2.91
CA PHE A 59 -0.21 -8.97 3.55
C PHE A 59 -1.44 -8.74 2.67
N ILE A 60 -1.26 -8.50 1.38
CA ILE A 60 -2.39 -8.40 0.44
C ILE A 60 -3.19 -9.70 0.40
N ALA A 61 -2.52 -10.86 0.27
CA ALA A 61 -3.20 -12.14 0.20
C ALA A 61 -3.96 -12.47 1.50
N LEU A 62 -3.38 -12.18 2.66
CA LEU A 62 -4.07 -12.32 3.96
C LEU A 62 -5.27 -11.38 4.09
N GLY A 63 -5.15 -10.13 3.61
CA GLY A 63 -6.26 -9.18 3.57
C GLY A 63 -7.43 -9.66 2.72
N ILE A 64 -7.15 -10.18 1.52
CA ILE A 64 -8.17 -10.75 0.64
C ILE A 64 -8.81 -11.97 1.30
N GLN A 65 -8.01 -12.89 1.87
CA GLN A 65 -8.54 -14.07 2.54
C GLN A 65 -9.46 -13.70 3.71
N LEU A 66 -9.08 -12.72 4.53
CA LEU A 66 -9.90 -12.22 5.62
C LEU A 66 -11.19 -11.57 5.11
N ALA A 67 -11.11 -10.73 4.06
CA ALA A 67 -12.30 -10.14 3.45
C ALA A 67 -13.24 -11.21 2.91
N MET A 68 -12.72 -12.24 2.24
CA MET A 68 -13.50 -13.37 1.72
C MET A 68 -14.16 -14.16 2.85
N LEU A 69 -13.43 -14.44 3.93
CA LEU A 69 -13.92 -15.11 5.12
C LEU A 69 -15.01 -14.32 5.85
N VAL A 70 -14.93 -13.00 5.96
CA VAL A 70 -16.01 -12.24 6.63
C VAL A 70 -17.27 -12.20 5.77
N THR A 71 -17.11 -12.14 4.46
CA THR A 71 -18.23 -11.88 3.55
C THR A 71 -18.78 -13.17 2.90
N HIS A 72 -18.36 -14.38 3.31
CA HIS A 72 -18.80 -15.65 2.68
C HIS A 72 -20.22 -16.07 3.05
N THR A 73 -20.73 -15.65 4.22
CA THR A 73 -22.03 -16.09 4.76
C THR A 73 -23.11 -15.03 4.78
N ALA A 74 -22.79 -13.79 4.43
CA ALA A 74 -23.68 -12.68 4.73
C ALA A 74 -24.86 -12.65 3.73
N THR A 75 -26.04 -12.97 4.24
CA THR A 75 -27.21 -13.51 3.52
C THR A 75 -28.35 -12.52 3.26
N SER A 76 -28.11 -11.20 3.15
CA SER A 76 -29.25 -10.31 2.80
C SER A 76 -28.92 -9.01 2.08
N ASN A 77 -27.76 -8.37 2.33
CA ASN A 77 -27.46 -7.06 1.73
C ASN A 77 -26.08 -7.03 1.06
N TYR A 78 -26.06 -7.07 -0.27
CA TYR A 78 -24.83 -7.00 -1.08
C TYR A 78 -23.97 -5.78 -0.72
N GLY A 79 -24.59 -4.59 -0.59
CA GLY A 79 -23.86 -3.36 -0.28
C GLY A 79 -23.16 -3.39 1.07
N LEU A 80 -23.80 -3.97 2.10
CA LEU A 80 -23.20 -4.10 3.42
C LEU A 80 -22.02 -5.08 3.40
N ASN A 81 -22.15 -6.18 2.64
CA ASN A 81 -21.07 -7.15 2.49
C ASN A 81 -19.84 -6.52 1.81
N ALA A 82 -20.06 -5.76 0.74
CA ALA A 82 -18.98 -5.06 0.05
C ALA A 82 -18.30 -4.04 0.98
N LEU A 83 -19.08 -3.30 1.77
CA LEU A 83 -18.56 -2.34 2.73
C LEU A 83 -17.70 -3.01 3.81
N VAL A 84 -18.22 -4.06 4.46
CA VAL A 84 -17.49 -4.80 5.50
C VAL A 84 -16.23 -5.45 4.92
N GLY A 85 -16.33 -6.05 3.73
CA GLY A 85 -15.18 -6.61 3.02
C GLY A 85 -14.10 -5.56 2.75
N GLY A 86 -14.48 -4.37 2.29
CA GLY A 86 -13.55 -3.26 2.04
C GLY A 86 -12.89 -2.72 3.31
N VAL A 87 -13.66 -2.51 4.39
CA VAL A 87 -13.12 -2.06 5.68
C VAL A 87 -12.11 -3.06 6.23
N VAL A 88 -12.44 -4.34 6.18
CA VAL A 88 -11.56 -5.41 6.65
C VAL A 88 -10.31 -5.54 5.77
N PHE A 89 -10.45 -5.39 4.45
CA PHE A 89 -9.32 -5.39 3.52
C PHE A 89 -8.33 -4.23 3.77
N THR A 90 -8.82 -3.10 4.28
CA THR A 90 -7.99 -1.91 4.59
C THR A 90 -6.87 -2.24 5.57
N MET A 91 -7.06 -3.25 6.44
CA MET A 91 -6.01 -3.77 7.33
C MET A 91 -4.74 -4.17 6.56
N ALA A 92 -4.87 -4.77 5.37
CA ALA A 92 -3.70 -5.16 4.58
C ALA A 92 -2.87 -3.96 4.13
N LEU A 93 -3.52 -2.87 3.73
CA LEU A 93 -2.82 -1.64 3.34
C LEU A 93 -2.13 -0.97 4.53
N ILE A 94 -2.76 -0.99 5.71
CA ILE A 94 -2.16 -0.48 6.95
C ILE A 94 -0.88 -1.25 7.29
N LEU A 95 -0.92 -2.59 7.22
CA LEU A 95 0.26 -3.43 7.47
C LEU A 95 1.41 -3.11 6.51
N ILE A 96 1.10 -2.88 5.23
CA ILE A 96 2.10 -2.51 4.22
C ILE A 96 2.75 -1.16 4.54
N VAL A 97 1.94 -0.17 4.92
CA VAL A 97 2.44 1.17 5.26
C VAL A 97 3.31 1.14 6.51
N ILE A 98 2.89 0.44 7.57
CA ILE A 98 3.64 0.36 8.83
C ILE A 98 4.96 -0.38 8.65
N THR A 99 4.97 -1.46 7.88
CA THR A 99 6.19 -2.25 7.63
C THR A 99 7.10 -1.64 6.58
N GLY A 100 6.63 -0.63 5.84
CA GLY A 100 7.36 -0.05 4.72
C GLY A 100 7.54 -1.02 3.55
N ALA A 101 6.65 -2.01 3.41
CA ALA A 101 6.80 -3.07 2.41
C ALA A 101 6.67 -2.52 0.97
N GLU A 102 7.35 -3.18 0.03
CA GLU A 102 7.44 -2.76 -1.37
C GLU A 102 6.28 -3.33 -2.18
N LEU A 103 5.18 -2.58 -2.25
CA LEU A 103 4.01 -2.95 -3.06
C LEU A 103 4.14 -2.40 -4.48
N PHE A 104 3.90 -3.24 -5.49
CA PHE A 104 3.99 -2.88 -6.91
C PHE A 104 3.14 -1.63 -7.25
N THR A 105 1.88 -1.59 -6.82
CA THR A 105 0.98 -0.46 -7.08
C THR A 105 1.43 0.84 -6.40
N GLY A 106 2.05 0.75 -5.22
CA GLY A 106 2.69 1.88 -4.56
C GLY A 106 3.94 2.35 -5.33
N ASN A 107 4.71 1.41 -5.88
CA ASN A 107 5.88 1.71 -6.69
C ASN A 107 5.53 2.31 -8.06
N CYS A 108 4.31 2.15 -8.56
CA CYS A 108 3.85 2.88 -9.74
C CYS A 108 3.83 4.40 -9.52
N LEU A 109 3.59 4.87 -8.29
CA LEU A 109 3.58 6.32 -7.98
C LEU A 109 4.96 6.96 -8.11
N ILE A 110 6.03 6.17 -7.98
CA ILE A 110 7.41 6.60 -8.25
C ILE A 110 7.61 6.97 -9.73
N GLY A 111 6.70 6.55 -10.62
CA GLY A 111 6.65 7.02 -12.00
C GLY A 111 6.56 8.55 -12.12
N MET A 112 6.01 9.25 -11.12
CA MET A 112 6.07 10.72 -11.10
C MET A 112 7.52 11.24 -11.08
N SER A 113 8.39 10.60 -10.28
CA SER A 113 9.80 10.93 -10.17
C SER A 113 10.58 10.63 -11.46
N PHE A 114 10.07 9.71 -12.30
CA PHE A 114 10.58 9.50 -13.66
C PHE A 114 10.40 10.75 -14.53
N PHE A 115 9.17 11.27 -14.57
CA PHE A 115 8.80 12.41 -15.39
C PHE A 115 9.49 13.69 -14.89
N ALA A 116 9.73 13.77 -13.58
CA ALA A 116 10.56 14.79 -12.96
C ALA A 116 12.08 14.61 -13.20
N ARG A 117 12.50 13.56 -13.93
CA ARG A 117 13.91 13.23 -14.25
C ARG A 117 14.80 13.02 -13.01
N ILE A 118 14.20 12.60 -11.89
CA ILE A 118 14.92 12.33 -10.63
C ILE A 118 15.57 10.95 -10.67
N ILE A 119 14.92 9.98 -11.34
CA ILE A 119 15.35 8.59 -11.45
C ILE A 119 15.34 8.14 -12.91
N THR A 120 16.12 7.11 -13.24
CA THR A 120 16.19 6.61 -14.62
C THR A 120 15.10 5.58 -14.92
N ALA A 121 14.77 5.40 -16.21
CA ALA A 121 13.82 4.38 -16.66
C ALA A 121 14.24 2.95 -16.25
N ARG A 122 15.57 2.73 -16.13
CA ARG A 122 16.14 1.45 -15.71
C ARG A 122 15.84 1.17 -14.24
N ASP A 123 15.95 2.18 -13.38
CA ASP A 123 15.71 2.03 -11.94
C ASP A 123 14.26 1.67 -11.66
N ILE A 124 13.33 2.32 -12.36
CA ILE A 124 11.89 2.05 -12.25
C ILE A 124 11.57 0.65 -12.74
N THR A 125 11.95 0.33 -13.97
CA THR A 125 11.63 -0.97 -14.56
C THR A 125 12.20 -2.11 -13.71
N ARG A 126 13.44 -1.98 -13.21
CA ARG A 126 14.04 -2.95 -12.29
C ARG A 126 13.21 -3.08 -11.01
N ASN A 127 12.87 -1.96 -10.36
CA ASN A 127 12.11 -1.99 -9.11
C ASN A 127 10.70 -2.57 -9.30
N LEU A 128 10.01 -2.20 -10.39
CA LEU A 128 8.68 -2.71 -10.72
C LEU A 128 8.69 -4.21 -10.97
N ILE A 129 9.67 -4.73 -11.72
CA ILE A 129 9.78 -6.17 -11.98
C ILE A 129 10.05 -6.94 -10.69
N ILE A 130 10.97 -6.47 -9.85
CA ILE A 130 11.28 -7.12 -8.57
C ILE A 130 10.06 -7.11 -7.65
N ALA A 131 9.39 -5.95 -7.54
CA ALA A 131 8.19 -5.81 -6.73
C ALA A 131 7.06 -6.72 -7.22
N PHE A 132 6.83 -6.77 -8.53
CA PHE A 132 5.83 -7.64 -9.13
C PHE A 132 6.09 -9.12 -8.82
N ILE A 133 7.32 -9.59 -9.06
CA ILE A 133 7.70 -10.98 -8.78
C ILE A 133 7.59 -11.28 -7.29
N GLY A 134 8.09 -10.38 -6.43
CA GLY A 134 8.03 -10.56 -4.98
C GLY A 134 6.59 -10.61 -4.47
N ASN A 135 5.73 -9.68 -4.90
CA ASN A 135 4.32 -9.67 -4.52
C ASN A 135 3.60 -10.96 -4.97
N PHE A 136 3.90 -11.44 -6.18
CA PHE A 136 3.35 -12.68 -6.70
C PHE A 136 3.79 -13.91 -5.88
N LEU A 137 5.09 -14.02 -5.58
CA LEU A 137 5.62 -15.10 -4.74
C LEU A 137 5.04 -15.07 -3.32
N GLY A 138 4.92 -13.87 -2.73
CA GLY A 138 4.29 -13.69 -1.43
C GLY A 138 2.84 -14.16 -1.43
N ALA A 139 2.06 -13.79 -2.45
CA ALA A 139 0.68 -14.22 -2.57
C ALA A 139 0.56 -15.74 -2.76
N LEU A 140 1.40 -16.36 -3.61
CA LEU A 140 1.43 -17.80 -3.80
C LEU A 140 1.78 -18.56 -2.52
N SER A 141 2.69 -18.02 -1.71
CA SER A 141 3.04 -18.64 -0.43
C SER A 141 1.81 -18.74 0.49
N VAL A 142 1.00 -17.69 0.57
CA VAL A 142 -0.24 -17.68 1.36
C VAL A 142 -1.27 -18.64 0.78
N VAL A 143 -1.43 -18.70 -0.56
CA VAL A 143 -2.31 -19.68 -1.21
C VAL A 143 -1.92 -21.11 -0.84
N PHE A 144 -0.62 -21.42 -0.85
CA PHE A 144 -0.11 -22.74 -0.45
C PHE A 144 -0.47 -23.08 1.00
N TRP A 145 -0.27 -22.15 1.94
CA TRP A 145 -0.64 -22.35 3.34
C TRP A 145 -2.14 -22.49 3.55
N ILE A 146 -2.96 -21.69 2.86
CA ILE A 146 -4.43 -21.78 2.90
C ILE A 146 -4.90 -23.14 2.38
N TYR A 147 -4.30 -23.62 1.28
CA TYR A 147 -4.63 -24.91 0.70
C TYR A 147 -4.35 -26.06 1.68
N ILE A 148 -3.16 -26.08 2.30
CA ILE A 148 -2.78 -27.09 3.29
C ILE A 148 -3.66 -27.01 4.54
N SER A 149 -4.01 -25.80 4.99
CA SER A 149 -4.87 -25.61 6.16
C SER A 149 -6.32 -26.06 5.96
N ALA A 150 -6.69 -26.40 4.71
CA ALA A 150 -8.07 -26.72 4.31
C ALA A 150 -9.09 -25.61 4.62
N GLN A 151 -8.66 -24.37 4.84
CA GLN A 151 -9.59 -23.26 5.12
C GLN A 151 -10.65 -23.06 4.04
N TRP A 152 -10.34 -23.39 2.79
CA TRP A 152 -11.26 -23.29 1.67
C TRP A 152 -12.49 -24.22 1.79
N THR A 153 -12.47 -25.22 2.69
CA THR A 153 -13.60 -26.12 2.96
C THR A 153 -14.52 -25.61 4.08
N ILE A 154 -14.17 -24.50 4.73
CA ILE A 154 -14.96 -23.91 5.82
C ILE A 154 -16.40 -23.67 5.38
N ASN A 155 -17.32 -24.01 6.27
CA ASN A 155 -18.75 -23.84 6.12
C ASN A 155 -19.27 -24.55 4.86
N ASP A 156 -19.17 -25.88 4.84
CA ASP A 156 -19.61 -26.73 3.73
C ASP A 156 -19.12 -26.26 2.35
N PHE A 157 -17.84 -25.85 2.27
CA PHE A 157 -17.20 -25.32 1.06
C PHE A 157 -17.75 -23.98 0.54
N LEU A 158 -18.61 -23.27 1.27
CA LEU A 158 -19.14 -21.97 0.85
C LEU A 158 -18.03 -20.93 0.65
N LEU A 159 -16.99 -20.96 1.49
CA LEU A 159 -15.85 -20.05 1.31
C LEU A 159 -15.14 -20.32 -0.02
N GLY A 160 -14.84 -21.59 -0.32
CA GLY A 160 -14.24 -22.01 -1.59
C GLY A 160 -15.12 -21.66 -2.78
N ALA A 161 -16.43 -21.92 -2.71
CA ALA A 161 -17.39 -21.57 -3.75
C ALA A 161 -17.35 -20.08 -4.08
N LYS A 162 -17.33 -19.22 -3.05
CA LYS A 162 -17.22 -17.78 -3.25
C LYS A 162 -15.90 -17.35 -3.89
N ILE A 163 -14.78 -17.96 -3.50
CA ILE A 163 -13.47 -17.69 -4.12
C ILE A 163 -13.50 -18.03 -5.60
N VAL A 164 -14.06 -19.19 -5.95
CA VAL A 164 -14.20 -19.64 -7.35
C VAL A 164 -15.11 -18.70 -8.15
N ILE A 165 -16.25 -18.29 -7.58
CA ILE A 165 -17.17 -17.33 -8.24
C ILE A 165 -16.44 -16.00 -8.51
N ALA A 166 -15.78 -15.43 -7.50
CA ALA A 166 -15.05 -14.17 -7.66
C ALA A 166 -13.91 -14.27 -8.68
N ALA A 167 -13.23 -15.43 -8.76
CA ALA A 167 -12.21 -15.68 -9.77
C ALA A 167 -12.82 -15.79 -11.18
N ASN A 168 -13.93 -16.54 -11.31
CA ASN A 168 -14.66 -16.70 -12.57
C ASN A 168 -15.15 -15.35 -13.10
N ASP A 169 -15.70 -14.50 -12.23
CA ASP A 169 -16.17 -13.16 -12.63
C ASP A 169 -15.02 -12.31 -13.17
N LYS A 170 -13.83 -12.39 -12.57
CA LYS A 170 -12.65 -11.62 -13.01
C LYS A 170 -12.07 -12.10 -14.33
N VAL A 171 -12.01 -13.40 -14.59
CA VAL A 171 -11.41 -13.93 -15.82
C VAL A 171 -12.32 -13.82 -17.05
N ASN A 172 -13.62 -13.59 -16.85
CA ASN A 172 -14.59 -13.45 -17.93
C ASN A 172 -14.92 -11.99 -18.30
N MET A 173 -14.25 -11.00 -17.71
CA MET A 173 -14.43 -9.59 -18.07
C MET A 173 -13.83 -9.29 -19.45
N SER A 174 -14.52 -8.46 -20.24
CA SER A 174 -13.98 -7.97 -21.52
C SER A 174 -12.89 -6.92 -21.29
N PHE A 175 -11.94 -6.81 -22.21
CA PHE A 175 -10.81 -5.88 -22.09
C PHE A 175 -11.21 -4.40 -21.99
N GLY A 176 -12.40 -4.02 -22.50
CA GLY A 176 -12.89 -2.64 -22.37
C GLY A 176 -13.44 -2.28 -20.98
N VAL A 177 -13.64 -3.29 -20.13
CA VAL A 177 -14.18 -3.14 -18.76
C VAL A 177 -13.12 -3.44 -17.71
N ALA A 178 -12.16 -4.31 -18.02
CA ALA A 178 -11.03 -4.67 -17.16
C ALA A 178 -9.98 -3.56 -17.08
#